data_AF-A0A7C5PS29-F1
#
_entry.id   AF-A0A7C5PS29-F1
#
_cell.length_a   1.000
_cell.length_b   1.000
_cell.length_c   1.000
_cell.angle_alpha   90.00
_cell.angle_beta   90.00
_cell.angle_gamma   90.00
#
_symmetry.space_group_name_H-M   'P 1'
#
loop_
_entity.id
_entity.type
_entity.pdbx_description
1 polymer ?
#
loop_
_entity_poly.entity_id
_entity_poly.type
_entity_poly.pdbx_seq_one_letter_code
_entity_poly.pdbx_strand_id
1 'polypeptide(L)'
;MVRHQPKIPTDELQERYEALGYIEEMPGERTFLTRCGCWEDFLYYGPFLVDELKEGRSHSYLDEYAPGLKELCLEAWPQGTCAQKE
;
A
#
# COMPACT_ATOMS: atom_id res chain seq x y z
N MET A 1 2.13 14.23 -11.50
CA MET A 1 1.99 12.89 -10.89
C MET A 1 0.56 12.75 -10.44
N VAL A 2 -0.20 11.79 -10.98
CA VAL A 2 -1.60 11.56 -10.59
C VAL A 2 -1.57 10.89 -9.22
N ARG A 3 -2.17 11.53 -8.20
CA ARG A 3 -2.34 10.92 -6.87
C ARG A 3 -3.65 10.13 -6.91
N HIS A 4 -3.59 8.82 -6.66
CA HIS A 4 -4.79 8.00 -6.57
C HIS A 4 -5.51 8.34 -5.25
N GLN A 5 -6.71 8.91 -5.36
CA GLN A 5 -7.45 9.33 -4.17
C GLN A 5 -7.94 8.09 -3.41
N PRO A 6 -7.54 7.90 -2.14
CA PRO A 6 -8.04 6.80 -1.34
C PRO A 6 -9.54 6.98 -1.07
N LYS A 7 -10.26 5.87 -0.93
CA LYS A 7 -11.68 5.82 -0.57
C LYS A 7 -11.90 6.19 0.91
N ILE A 8 -10.91 5.90 1.75
CA ILE A 8 -10.88 6.26 3.17
C ILE A 8 -10.37 7.70 3.29
N PRO A 9 -10.91 8.53 4.20
CA PRO A 9 -10.35 9.84 4.51
C PRO A 9 -8.84 9.76 4.80
N THR A 10 -8.09 10.75 4.32
CA THR A 10 -6.62 10.73 4.42
C THR A 10 -6.13 10.69 5.86
N ASP A 11 -6.77 11.42 6.78
CA ASP A 11 -6.44 11.41 8.21
C ASP A 11 -6.61 10.00 8.82
N GLU A 12 -7.76 9.37 8.57
CA GLU A 12 -8.05 8.01 9.06
C GLU A 12 -7.10 6.98 8.44
N LEU A 13 -6.78 7.12 7.15
CA LEU A 13 -5.82 6.25 6.48
C LEU A 13 -4.42 6.40 7.07
N GLN A 14 -4.02 7.62 7.44
CA GLN A 14 -2.74 7.89 8.06
C GLN A 14 -2.65 7.26 9.43
N GLU A 15 -3.67 7.45 10.29
CA GLU A 15 -3.72 6.82 11.61
C GLU A 15 -3.61 5.29 11.52
N ARG A 16 -4.32 4.68 10.56
CA ARG A 16 -4.25 3.23 10.32
C ARG A 16 -2.89 2.79 9.80
N TYR A 17 -2.26 3.57 8.93
CA TYR A 17 -0.91 3.29 8.43
C TYR A 17 0.12 3.36 9.56
N GLU A 18 0.06 4.39 10.39
CA GLU A 18 0.95 4.53 11.55
C GLU A 18 0.73 3.41 12.57
N ALA A 19 -0.49 2.88 12.69
CA ALA A 19 -0.80 1.73 13.53
C ALA A 19 -0.21 0.40 13.02
N LEU A 20 0.21 0.31 11.75
CA LEU A 20 0.94 -0.86 11.22
C LEU A 20 2.34 -0.98 11.86
N GLY A 21 2.85 0.10 12.45
CA GLY A 21 4.17 0.14 13.07
C GLY A 21 5.31 0.30 12.06
N TYR A 22 6.53 0.03 12.51
CA TYR A 22 7.71 0.15 11.67
C TYR A 22 7.74 -0.96 10.61
N ILE A 23 7.63 -0.57 9.35
CA ILE A 23 7.81 -1.48 8.21
C ILE A 23 9.31 -1.71 8.05
N GLU A 24 9.78 -2.90 8.42
CA GLU A 24 11.20 -3.24 8.36
C GLU A 24 11.68 -3.31 6.91
N GLU A 25 12.63 -2.44 6.55
CA GLU A 25 13.26 -2.46 5.24
C GLU A 25 14.19 -3.68 5.14
N MET A 26 13.95 -4.53 4.14
CA MET A 26 14.91 -5.57 3.80
C MET A 26 16.06 -4.99 2.95
N PRO A 27 17.33 -5.07 3.41
CA PRO A 27 18.45 -4.50 2.69
C PRO A 27 18.68 -5.20 1.35
N GLY A 28 18.72 -4.42 0.27
CA GLY A 28 19.07 -4.90 -1.07
C GLY A 28 17.89 -5.33 -1.95
N GLU A 29 16.67 -5.42 -1.42
CA GLU A 29 15.49 -5.75 -2.20
C GLU A 29 14.52 -4.56 -2.34
N ARG A 30 14.25 -4.15 -3.59
CA ARG A 30 13.23 -3.14 -3.89
C ARG A 30 11.83 -3.76 -3.84
N THR A 31 11.33 -4.04 -2.65
CA THR A 31 10.00 -4.61 -2.43
C THR A 31 8.95 -3.54 -2.12
N PHE A 32 7.68 -3.96 -2.00
CA PHE A 32 6.62 -3.09 -1.50
C PHE A 32 6.79 -2.72 -0.01
N LEU A 33 7.66 -3.38 0.76
CA LEU A 33 8.01 -2.94 2.11
C LEU A 33 8.76 -1.60 2.04
N THR A 34 9.83 -1.53 1.24
CA THR A 34 10.58 -0.28 1.02
C THR A 34 9.70 0.79 0.38
N ARG A 35 8.88 0.42 -0.62
CA ARG A 35 7.98 1.37 -1.31
C ARG A 35 6.79 1.81 -0.48
N CYS A 36 6.49 1.17 0.64
CA CYS A 36 5.48 1.62 1.59
C CYS A 36 6.11 1.99 2.93
N GLY A 37 7.44 2.16 2.99
CA GLY A 37 8.19 2.37 4.23
C GLY A 37 8.02 3.77 4.84
N CYS A 38 7.47 4.71 4.08
CA CYS A 38 7.01 5.99 4.59
C CYS A 38 5.62 6.34 4.05
N TRP A 39 4.94 7.27 4.73
CA TRP A 39 3.57 7.67 4.40
C TRP A 39 3.41 8.19 2.97
N GLU A 40 4.34 9.04 2.50
CA GLU A 40 4.25 9.63 1.16
C GLU A 40 4.40 8.56 0.06
N ASP A 41 5.33 7.62 0.25
CA ASP A 41 5.54 6.51 -0.67
C ASP A 41 4.37 5.52 -0.60
N PHE A 42 3.81 5.25 0.58
CA PHE A 42 2.61 4.43 0.75
C PHE A 42 1.42 4.99 -0.05
N LEU A 43 1.17 6.30 0.02
CA LEU A 43 0.11 6.94 -0.76
C LEU A 43 0.33 6.81 -2.28
N TYR A 44 1.58 6.75 -2.72
CA TYR A 44 1.92 6.60 -4.12
C TYR A 44 1.87 5.15 -4.60
N TYR A 45 2.48 4.22 -3.86
CA TYR A 45 2.68 2.83 -4.24
C TYR A 45 1.58 1.87 -3.76
N GLY A 46 0.81 2.23 -2.73
CA GLY A 46 -0.34 1.47 -2.24
C GLY A 46 -1.34 1.00 -3.31
N PRO A 47 -1.80 1.86 -4.24
CA PRO A 47 -2.67 1.42 -5.33
C PRO A 47 -1.99 0.46 -6.31
N PHE A 48 -0.68 0.57 -6.53
CA PHE A 48 0.07 -0.38 -7.37
C PHE A 48 0.20 -1.75 -6.70
N LEU A 49 0.31 -1.79 -5.37
CA LEU A 49 0.26 -3.04 -4.62
C LEU A 49 -1.08 -3.74 -4.83
N VAL A 50 -2.19 -2.99 -4.88
CA VAL A 50 -3.52 -3.58 -5.15
C VAL A 50 -3.59 -4.21 -6.54
N ASP A 51 -3.01 -3.58 -7.56
CA ASP A 51 -2.97 -4.16 -8.91
C ASP A 51 -2.18 -5.47 -8.92
N GLU A 52 -0.98 -5.51 -8.31
CA GLU A 52 -0.17 -6.74 -8.21
C GLU A 52 -0.90 -7.86 -7.44
N LEU A 53 -1.61 -7.51 -6.34
CA LEU A 53 -2.44 -8.45 -5.58
C LEU A 53 -3.59 -9.01 -6.42
N LYS A 54 -4.24 -8.17 -7.24
CA LYS A 54 -5.32 -8.60 -8.15
C LYS A 54 -4.83 -9.44 -9.32
N GLU A 55 -3.61 -9.20 -9.79
CA GLU A 55 -2.94 -10.05 -10.78
C GLU A 55 -2.52 -11.42 -10.20
N GLY A 56 -2.73 -11.66 -8.90
CA GLY A 56 -2.40 -12.92 -8.23
C GLY A 56 -0.94 -13.07 -7.87
N ARG A 57 -0.18 -11.96 -7.82
CA ARG A 57 1.23 -11.99 -7.41
C ARG A 57 1.35 -12.20 -5.92
N SER A 58 2.26 -13.09 -5.54
CA SER A 58 2.49 -13.42 -4.14
C SER A 58 3.41 -12.38 -3.49
N HIS A 59 2.92 -11.77 -2.41
CA HIS A 59 3.66 -10.86 -1.55
C HIS A 59 3.64 -11.36 -0.10
N SER A 60 3.99 -12.64 0.13
CA SER A 60 3.94 -13.29 1.46
C SER A 60 4.76 -12.55 2.52
N TYR A 61 5.85 -11.90 2.11
CA TYR A 61 6.67 -11.07 3.00
C TYR A 61 5.89 -9.90 3.63
N LEU A 62 4.84 -9.39 2.99
CA LEU A 62 4.03 -8.33 3.60
C LEU A 62 3.26 -8.84 4.82
N ASP A 63 2.87 -10.12 4.84
CA ASP A 63 2.19 -10.68 6.01
C ASP A 63 3.14 -10.87 7.20
N GLU A 64 4.44 -11.06 6.92
CA GLU A 64 5.50 -11.27 7.92
C GLU A 64 6.03 -9.94 8.48
N TYR A 65 6.32 -8.96 7.61
CA TYR A 65 7.00 -7.71 7.98
C TYR A 65 6.08 -6.49 8.08
N ALA A 66 4.86 -6.55 7.53
CA ALA A 66 3.90 -5.44 7.55
C ALA A 66 2.44 -5.97 7.61
N PRO A 67 2.10 -6.75 8.65
CA PRO A 67 0.79 -7.37 8.75
C PRO A 67 -0.32 -6.32 8.71
N GLY A 68 -1.32 -6.53 7.86
CA GLY A 68 -2.42 -5.58 7.64
C GLY A 68 -2.18 -4.55 6.53
N LEU A 69 -0.95 -4.40 6.01
CA LEU A 69 -0.65 -3.47 4.91
C LEU A 69 -1.43 -3.81 3.63
N LYS A 70 -1.55 -5.09 3.30
CA LYS A 70 -2.33 -5.57 2.15
C LYS A 70 -3.82 -5.20 2.28
N GLU A 71 -4.39 -5.49 3.45
CA GLU A 71 -5.79 -5.21 3.74
C GLU A 71 -6.05 -3.71 3.68
N LEU A 72 -5.19 -2.91 4.30
CA LEU A 72 -5.28 -1.45 4.26
C LEU A 72 -5.22 -0.91 2.83
N CYS A 73 -4.32 -1.41 1.99
CA CYS A 73 -4.26 -1.02 0.58
C CYS A 73 -5.53 -1.41 -0.19
N LEU A 74 -6.06 -2.63 0.02
CA LEU A 74 -7.28 -3.11 -0.62
C LEU A 74 -8.51 -2.31 -0.18
N GLU A 75 -8.58 -1.89 1.09
CA GLU A 75 -9.66 -1.04 1.60
C GLU A 75 -9.56 0.40 1.08
N ALA A 76 -8.34 0.97 1.05
CA ALA A 76 -8.08 2.33 0.62
C ALA A 76 -8.22 2.52 -0.90
N TRP A 77 -7.75 1.56 -1.69
CA TRP A 77 -7.80 1.60 -3.16
C TRP A 77 -8.38 0.31 -3.76
N PRO A 78 -9.66 -0.02 -3.53
CA PRO A 78 -10.26 -1.28 -3.98
C PRO A 78 -10.24 -1.46 -5.51
N GLN A 79 -10.03 -0.39 -6.28
CA GLN A 79 -9.92 -0.43 -7.74
C GLN A 79 -8.46 -0.49 -8.25
N GLY A 80 -7.45 -0.37 -7.38
CA GLY A 80 -6.06 -0.22 -7.79
C GLY A 80 -5.80 1.15 -8.45
N THR A 81 -4.86 1.20 -9.38
CA THR A 81 -4.53 2.43 -10.13
C THR A 81 -5.62 2.86 -11.13
N CYS A 82 -6.59 1.99 -11.42
CA CYS A 82 -7.53 2.12 -12.54
C CYS A 82 -8.70 3.12 -12.35
N ALA A 83 -8.84 3.80 -11.21
CA ALA A 83 -10.01 4.63 -10.88
C ALA A 83 -10.14 5.97 -11.64
N GLN A 84 -9.41 6.17 -12.76
CA GLN A 84 -9.51 7.37 -13.59
C GLN A 84 -9.56 6.97 -15.09
N LYS A 85 -10.66 6.32 -15.49
CA LYS A 85 -11.14 6.41 -16.87
C LYS A 85 -12.54 7.04 -16.83
N GLU A 86 -12.56 8.36 -16.69
CA GLU A 86 -13.71 9.19 -17.09
C GLU A 86 -13.20 10.25 -18.07
#